data_AF-A0A5A9PU32-F1
#
_entry.id   AF-A0A5A9PU32-F1
#
_cell.length_a   1.000
_cell.length_b   1.000
_cell.length_c   1.000
_cell.angle_alpha   90.00
_cell.angle_beta   90.00
_cell.angle_gamma   90.00
#
_symmetry.space_group_name_H-M   'P 1'
#
loop_
_entity.id
_entity.type
_entity.pdbx_description
1 polymer ?
#
loop_
_entity_poly.entity_id
_entity_poly.type
_entity_poly.pdbx_seq_one_letter_code
_entity_poly.pdbx_strand_id
1 'polypeptide(L)'
;MEQYVLFKGSKRVTLKDDDMSAEKIGRIFQVSSQTLYLTDDSNIAIFPAQSGYFSVLDFTARGHYEVHGDEVEKGVLTPGTPLSTPTASQRFSFTRNTPPSAAAGSGPPKAAMTRSFQRSIYIADLVNGKLRPSRMVVVRFMECEATVHGIIGKVQDALGSYDPVILTDAQGNEILDSEGTKGSIYWKQNARKVFAIAEHDFTEFQGSKRKRSSIRKDDETSSLQDVYDKIEEVVLASQGLQQVISTIKELSELSSQTPAKTLTAVQTEKIKAAFTCIVCKGPIDQPVFATCCRSLIGSSDHHSA
;
A
#
# COMPACT_ATOMS: atom_id res chain seq x y z
N MET A 1 15.09 -12.91 -12.51
CA MET A 1 14.09 -11.96 -13.02
C MET A 1 12.89 -12.11 -12.12
N GLU A 2 12.61 -11.06 -11.35
CA GLU A 2 11.54 -11.10 -10.36
C GLU A 2 10.18 -11.05 -11.07
N GLN A 3 9.17 -11.62 -10.42
CA GLN A 3 7.82 -11.75 -10.95
C GLN A 3 6.84 -11.30 -9.89
N TYR A 4 5.82 -10.54 -10.30
CA TYR A 4 4.79 -9.99 -9.42
C TYR A 4 3.42 -10.40 -9.91
N VAL A 5 2.50 -10.67 -8.98
CA VAL A 5 1.14 -11.05 -9.30
C VAL A 5 0.24 -9.83 -9.16
N LEU A 6 -0.31 -9.34 -10.26
CA LEU A 6 -1.28 -8.25 -10.27
C LEU A 6 -2.68 -8.80 -10.48
N PHE A 7 -3.67 -8.21 -9.79
CA PHE A 7 -5.06 -8.61 -9.94
C PHE A 7 -6.05 -7.45 -9.79
N LYS A 8 -7.23 -7.60 -10.41
CA LYS A 8 -8.40 -6.75 -10.20
C LYS A 8 -9.64 -7.61 -10.32
N GLY A 9 -10.40 -7.76 -9.23
CA GLY A 9 -11.51 -8.71 -9.17
C GLY A 9 -11.03 -10.15 -9.43
N SER A 10 -11.64 -10.82 -10.42
CA SER A 10 -11.27 -12.19 -10.82
C SER A 10 -10.09 -12.26 -11.79
N LYS A 11 -9.68 -11.13 -12.40
CA LYS A 11 -8.58 -11.11 -13.36
C LYS A 11 -7.25 -11.09 -12.63
N ARG A 12 -6.33 -12.00 -13.01
CA ARG A 12 -4.98 -12.11 -12.45
C ARG A 12 -3.94 -12.28 -13.55
N VAL A 13 -2.79 -11.61 -13.42
CA VAL A 13 -1.67 -11.68 -14.37
C VAL A 13 -0.35 -11.63 -13.60
N THR A 14 0.63 -12.41 -14.02
CA THR A 14 2.00 -12.33 -13.51
C THR A 14 2.86 -11.49 -14.47
N LEU A 15 3.49 -10.43 -13.95
CA LEU A 15 4.34 -9.52 -14.72
C LEU A 15 5.78 -9.57 -14.21
N LYS A 16 6.73 -9.24 -15.10
CA LYS A 16 8.15 -9.06 -14.80
C LYS A 16 8.46 -7.59 -14.60
N ASP A 17 9.64 -7.28 -14.05
CA ASP A 17 10.13 -5.90 -13.82
C ASP A 17 9.90 -4.97 -15.03
N ASP A 18 10.28 -5.42 -16.23
CA ASP A 18 10.18 -4.64 -17.48
C ASP A 18 8.73 -4.35 -17.93
N ASP A 19 7.75 -5.04 -17.35
CA ASP A 19 6.32 -4.91 -17.65
C ASP A 19 5.57 -4.09 -16.60
N MET A 20 6.24 -3.62 -15.55
CA MET A 20 5.66 -2.85 -14.45
C MET A 20 5.48 -1.36 -14.82
N SER A 21 4.69 -1.07 -15.86
CA SER A 21 4.29 0.29 -16.23
C SER A 21 2.79 0.51 -16.12
N ALA A 22 2.39 1.71 -15.69
CA ALA A 22 0.98 2.10 -15.58
C ALA A 22 0.23 1.98 -16.90
N GLU A 23 0.90 2.21 -18.03
CA GLU A 23 0.29 2.06 -19.35
C GLU A 23 0.00 0.58 -19.69
N LYS A 24 0.98 -0.32 -19.52
CA LYS A 24 0.80 -1.75 -19.77
C LYS A 24 -0.26 -2.35 -18.84
N ILE A 25 -0.15 -2.05 -17.54
CA ILE A 25 -1.08 -2.52 -16.51
C ILE A 25 -2.48 -1.98 -16.78
N GLY A 26 -2.60 -0.68 -17.12
CA GLY A 26 -3.87 -0.04 -17.44
C GLY A 26 -4.60 -0.70 -18.60
N ARG A 27 -3.88 -1.03 -19.69
CA ARG A 27 -4.44 -1.78 -20.83
C ARG A 27 -4.91 -3.18 -20.44
N ILE A 28 -4.14 -3.89 -19.59
CA ILE A 28 -4.51 -5.23 -19.12
C ILE A 28 -5.80 -5.16 -18.29
N PHE A 29 -5.89 -4.24 -17.33
CA PHE A 29 -7.00 -4.18 -16.38
C PHE A 29 -8.13 -3.22 -16.76
N GLN A 30 -8.06 -2.63 -17.96
CA GLN A 30 -9.03 -1.64 -18.46
C GLN A 30 -9.23 -0.48 -17.48
N VAL A 31 -8.13 0.02 -16.92
CA VAL A 31 -8.10 1.20 -16.05
C VAL A 31 -7.27 2.31 -16.67
N SER A 32 -7.65 3.56 -16.40
CA SER A 32 -6.92 4.73 -16.85
C SER A 32 -5.52 4.74 -16.25
N SER A 33 -4.50 4.87 -17.10
CA SER A 33 -3.10 4.98 -16.66
C SER A 33 -2.83 6.24 -15.83
N GLN A 34 -3.67 7.27 -15.94
CA GLN A 34 -3.55 8.52 -15.19
C GLN A 34 -4.01 8.42 -13.73
N THR A 35 -4.91 7.48 -13.43
CA THR A 35 -5.44 7.28 -12.07
C THR A 35 -5.06 5.92 -11.49
N LEU A 36 -4.14 5.22 -12.15
CA LEU A 36 -3.69 3.89 -11.76
C LEU A 36 -2.77 3.95 -10.56
N TYR A 37 -3.10 3.15 -9.54
CA TYR A 37 -2.21 2.84 -8.43
C TYR A 37 -2.39 1.38 -8.00
N LEU A 38 -1.40 0.85 -7.28
CA LEU A 38 -1.43 -0.51 -6.77
C LEU A 38 -1.59 -0.48 -5.24
N THR A 39 -2.12 -1.54 -4.66
CA THR A 39 -2.06 -1.77 -3.21
C THR A 39 -1.50 -3.13 -2.89
N ASP A 40 -0.62 -3.21 -1.91
CA ASP A 40 -0.10 -4.47 -1.38
C ASP A 40 -1.09 -5.17 -0.41
N ASP A 41 -0.69 -6.30 0.16
CA ASP A 41 -1.46 -7.04 1.18
C ASP A 41 -1.75 -6.21 2.45
N SER A 42 -0.92 -5.19 2.74
CA SER A 42 -1.09 -4.28 3.87
C SER A 42 -1.97 -3.07 3.52
N ASN A 43 -2.48 -2.96 2.29
CA ASN A 43 -3.23 -1.82 1.75
C ASN A 43 -2.41 -0.52 1.67
N ILE A 44 -1.09 -0.64 1.54
CA ILE A 44 -0.22 0.50 1.25
C ILE A 44 -0.34 0.80 -0.24
N ALA A 45 -0.68 2.04 -0.57
CA ALA A 45 -0.80 2.50 -1.95
C ALA A 45 0.59 2.75 -2.55
N ILE A 46 0.83 2.18 -3.73
CA ILE A 46 2.05 2.32 -4.51
C ILE A 46 1.66 3.04 -5.81
N PHE A 47 2.35 4.14 -6.10
CA PHE A 47 2.07 4.97 -7.27
C PHE A 47 3.19 4.85 -8.30
N PRO A 48 2.88 4.94 -9.61
CA PRO A 48 3.91 4.99 -10.62
C PRO A 48 4.72 6.29 -10.48
N ALA A 49 6.00 6.23 -10.79
CA ALA A 49 6.84 7.41 -10.92
C ALA A 49 6.38 8.29 -12.08
N GLN A 50 6.93 9.50 -12.18
CA GLN A 50 6.60 10.43 -13.28
C GLN A 50 6.92 9.87 -14.68
N SER A 51 7.81 8.88 -14.77
CA SER A 51 8.10 8.12 -16.00
C SER A 51 6.97 7.16 -16.41
N GLY A 52 5.97 6.93 -15.56
CA GLY A 52 4.89 5.95 -15.74
C GLY A 52 5.27 4.53 -15.33
N TYR A 53 6.48 4.31 -14.81
CA TYR A 53 6.94 3.01 -14.31
C TYR A 53 6.82 2.94 -12.80
N PHE A 54 6.55 1.75 -12.29
CA PHE A 54 6.62 1.49 -10.86
C PHE A 54 8.06 1.18 -10.44
N SER A 55 8.46 1.65 -9.26
CA SER A 55 9.79 1.36 -8.72
C SER A 55 9.85 -0.07 -8.21
N VAL A 56 10.85 -0.83 -8.68
CA VAL A 56 11.09 -2.23 -8.24
C VAL A 56 11.28 -2.31 -6.72
N LEU A 57 11.78 -1.24 -6.09
CA LEU A 57 12.03 -1.17 -4.64
C LEU A 57 10.75 -1.18 -3.80
N ASP A 58 9.59 -0.84 -4.40
CA ASP A 58 8.30 -0.86 -3.71
C ASP A 58 7.66 -2.25 -3.73
N PHE A 59 8.30 -3.22 -4.41
CA PHE A 59 7.79 -4.57 -4.54
C PHE A 59 8.58 -5.59 -3.73
N THR A 60 7.87 -6.66 -3.39
CA THR A 60 8.44 -7.88 -2.81
C THR A 60 8.45 -8.96 -3.87
N ALA A 61 9.51 -9.76 -3.94
CA ALA A 61 9.61 -10.86 -4.89
C ALA A 61 8.41 -11.81 -4.73
N ARG A 62 7.65 -12.03 -5.81
CA ARG A 62 6.39 -12.82 -5.82
C ARG A 62 5.25 -12.23 -4.98
N GLY A 63 5.31 -10.93 -4.69
CA GLY A 63 4.23 -10.19 -4.04
C GLY A 63 2.94 -10.14 -4.86
N HIS A 64 1.83 -9.87 -4.17
CA HIS A 64 0.49 -9.78 -4.75
C HIS A 64 -0.03 -8.35 -4.63
N TYR A 65 -0.49 -7.78 -5.74
CA TYR A 65 -0.85 -6.37 -5.83
C TYR A 65 -2.22 -6.19 -6.49
N GLU A 66 -3.12 -5.48 -5.80
CA GLU A 66 -4.43 -5.13 -6.36
C GLU A 66 -4.31 -3.86 -7.21
N VAL A 67 -4.89 -3.88 -8.41
CA VAL A 67 -4.86 -2.76 -9.36
C VAL A 67 -6.11 -1.91 -9.20
N HIS A 68 -5.89 -0.63 -8.93
CA HIS A 68 -6.93 0.39 -8.80
C HIS A 68 -6.80 1.46 -9.88
N GLY A 69 -7.86 2.21 -10.10
CA GLY A 69 -7.94 3.29 -11.09
C GLY A 69 -9.32 3.34 -11.74
N ASP A 70 -9.62 4.46 -12.38
CA ASP A 70 -10.90 4.67 -13.05
C ASP A 70 -11.05 3.71 -14.22
N GLU A 71 -12.24 3.15 -14.39
CA GLU A 71 -12.51 2.31 -15.54
C GLU A 71 -12.45 3.16 -16.81
N VAL A 72 -11.71 2.68 -17.81
CA VAL A 72 -11.78 3.29 -19.14
C VAL A 72 -13.17 2.97 -19.67
N GLU A 73 -14.05 3.97 -19.78
CA GLU A 73 -15.35 3.79 -20.40
C GLU A 73 -15.14 3.14 -21.77
N LYS A 74 -15.71 1.96 -21.96
CA LYS A 74 -15.85 1.37 -23.30
C LYS A 74 -16.84 2.25 -24.03
N GLY A 75 -16.33 3.28 -24.70
CA GLY A 75 -17.11 4.08 -25.62
C GLY A 75 -17.80 3.16 -26.61
N VAL A 76 -19.12 3.04 -26.49
CA VAL A 76 -19.95 2.68 -27.62
C VAL A 76 -19.70 3.78 -28.66
N LEU A 77 -19.10 3.43 -29.78
CA LEU A 77 -18.89 4.36 -30.88
C LEU A 77 -20.25 4.77 -31.45
N THR A 78 -20.83 5.84 -30.92
CA THR A 78 -21.77 6.67 -31.66
C THR A 78 -20.97 7.68 -32.50
N PRO A 79 -21.13 7.72 -33.83
CA PRO A 79 -20.42 8.68 -34.67
C PRO A 79 -20.97 10.09 -34.43
N GLY A 80 -20.07 11.03 -34.10
CA GLY A 80 -20.31 12.46 -34.30
C GLY A 80 -20.42 13.30 -33.03
N THR A 81 -19.27 13.72 -32.47
CA THR A 81 -19.09 15.05 -31.85
C THR A 81 -17.58 15.32 -31.68
N PRO A 82 -17.08 16.54 -31.90
CA PRO A 82 -15.66 16.78 -32.13
C PRO A 82 -14.82 16.89 -30.84
N LEU A 83 -13.53 16.59 -31.03
CA LEU A 83 -12.40 16.71 -30.10
C LEU A 83 -12.44 18.01 -29.26
N SER A 84 -12.25 17.88 -27.96
CA SER A 84 -11.78 18.97 -27.10
C SER A 84 -10.46 18.55 -26.45
N THR A 85 -9.39 19.27 -26.79
CA THR A 85 -8.04 19.17 -26.24
C THR A 85 -7.98 19.69 -24.79
N PRO A 86 -6.96 19.29 -24.00
CA PRO A 86 -6.99 19.38 -22.55
C PRO A 86 -6.46 20.72 -22.03
N THR A 87 -7.17 21.30 -21.06
CA THR A 87 -6.66 22.43 -20.26
C THR A 87 -6.63 22.05 -18.79
N ALA A 88 -5.48 22.31 -18.18
CA ALA A 88 -5.09 21.93 -16.83
C ALA A 88 -5.98 22.52 -15.72
N SER A 89 -6.43 21.67 -14.79
CA SER A 89 -6.18 21.76 -13.35
C SER A 89 -6.94 20.61 -12.67
N GLN A 90 -6.30 19.47 -12.42
CA GLN A 90 -6.95 18.38 -11.69
C GLN A 90 -6.85 18.65 -10.18
N ARG A 91 -7.95 19.19 -9.65
CA ARG A 91 -8.23 19.28 -8.22
C ARG A 91 -8.76 17.92 -7.78
N PHE A 92 -8.07 17.25 -6.86
CA PHE A 92 -8.61 16.05 -6.22
C PHE A 92 -9.86 16.43 -5.43
N SER A 93 -11.00 15.80 -5.75
CA SER A 93 -12.25 15.95 -5.01
C SER A 93 -12.73 14.58 -4.55
N PHE A 94 -12.85 14.42 -3.23
CA PHE A 94 -13.61 13.33 -2.63
C PHE A 94 -15.08 13.71 -2.67
N THR A 95 -15.88 13.12 -3.55
CA THR A 95 -17.34 13.30 -3.56
C THR A 95 -17.94 12.50 -2.42
N ARG A 96 -18.34 13.20 -1.34
CA ARG A 96 -19.34 12.72 -0.39
C ARG A 96 -20.69 12.73 -1.11
N ASN A 97 -21.21 11.56 -1.50
CA ASN A 97 -22.53 11.47 -2.12
C ASN A 97 -23.62 11.96 -1.17
N THR A 98 -24.13 13.17 -1.40
CA THR A 98 -25.43 13.61 -0.89
C THR A 98 -26.53 13.10 -1.83
N PRO A 99 -27.64 12.55 -1.31
CA PRO A 99 -28.73 12.05 -2.14
C PRO A 99 -29.53 13.20 -2.78
N PRO A 100 -29.96 13.09 -4.04
CA PRO A 100 -30.83 14.10 -4.65
C PRO A 100 -32.27 13.93 -4.16
N SER A 101 -32.87 15.05 -3.75
CA SER A 101 -34.30 15.18 -3.43
C SER A 101 -35.16 15.03 -4.69
N ALA A 102 -36.31 14.38 -4.54
CA ALA A 102 -37.19 13.93 -5.60
C ALA A 102 -37.95 15.04 -6.33
N ALA A 103 -38.13 14.87 -7.65
CA ALA A 103 -39.30 15.39 -8.37
C ALA A 103 -39.61 14.55 -9.64
N ALA A 104 -40.80 13.94 -9.60
CA ALA A 104 -41.70 13.47 -10.67
C ALA A 104 -41.16 12.92 -12.01
N GLY A 105 -41.57 11.68 -12.30
CA GLY A 105 -41.56 11.07 -13.63
C GLY A 105 -41.97 9.59 -13.57
N SER A 106 -43.27 9.32 -13.60
CA SER A 106 -43.87 7.98 -13.53
C SER A 106 -43.55 7.15 -14.79
N GLY A 107 -42.58 6.24 -14.66
CA GLY A 107 -42.45 5.05 -15.50
C GLY A 107 -42.39 3.82 -14.59
N PRO A 108 -42.83 2.63 -15.05
CA PRO A 108 -42.73 1.42 -14.23
C PRO A 108 -41.25 1.19 -13.90
N PRO A 109 -40.88 0.95 -12.63
CA PRO A 109 -39.49 0.74 -12.28
C PRO A 109 -39.04 -0.55 -12.95
N LYS A 110 -38.20 -0.43 -13.99
CA LYS A 110 -37.31 -1.54 -14.36
C LYS A 110 -36.60 -1.91 -13.08
N ALA A 111 -36.83 -3.12 -12.57
CA ALA A 111 -36.19 -3.64 -11.37
C ALA A 111 -34.70 -3.30 -11.46
N ALA A 112 -34.25 -2.35 -10.64
CA ALA A 112 -32.84 -2.02 -10.55
C ALA A 112 -32.16 -3.33 -10.20
N MET A 113 -31.34 -3.87 -11.11
CA MET A 113 -30.57 -5.07 -10.83
C MET A 113 -29.76 -4.76 -9.58
N THR A 114 -30.16 -5.30 -8.44
CA THR A 114 -29.44 -5.11 -7.19
C THR A 114 -28.06 -5.68 -7.42
N ARG A 115 -27.07 -4.79 -7.49
CA ARG A 115 -25.68 -5.16 -7.76
C ARG A 115 -25.26 -6.10 -6.62
N SER A 116 -25.08 -7.37 -6.96
CA SER A 116 -24.55 -8.36 -6.01
C SER A 116 -23.03 -8.39 -6.11
N PHE A 117 -22.40 -8.61 -4.98
CA PHE A 117 -20.97 -8.70 -4.80
C PHE A 117 -20.59 -10.12 -4.46
N GLN A 118 -19.34 -10.49 -4.73
CA GLN A 118 -18.81 -11.80 -4.39
C GLN A 118 -17.53 -11.65 -3.59
N ARG A 119 -17.33 -12.57 -2.64
CA ARG A 119 -16.15 -12.61 -1.80
C ARG A 119 -15.75 -14.05 -1.48
N SER A 120 -14.48 -14.36 -1.68
CA SER A 120 -13.87 -15.60 -1.18
C SER A 120 -13.59 -15.49 0.31
N ILE A 121 -14.12 -16.42 1.10
CA ILE A 121 -13.86 -16.59 2.53
C ILE A 121 -13.20 -17.96 2.73
N TYR A 122 -12.10 -18.03 3.47
CA TYR A 122 -11.42 -19.28 3.76
C TYR A 122 -11.96 -19.88 5.04
N ILE A 123 -12.45 -21.12 5.00
CA ILE A 123 -12.76 -21.88 6.20
C ILE A 123 -11.44 -22.40 6.76
N ALA A 124 -11.13 -22.11 8.03
CA ALA A 124 -9.90 -22.53 8.66
C ALA A 124 -10.16 -23.37 9.91
N ASP A 125 -9.34 -24.40 10.05
CA ASP A 125 -9.34 -25.31 11.19
C ASP A 125 -8.11 -25.01 12.06
N LEU A 126 -8.22 -25.23 13.37
CA LEU A 126 -7.08 -25.11 14.28
C LEU A 126 -6.26 -26.41 14.28
N VAL A 127 -5.03 -26.35 13.75
CA VAL A 127 -4.12 -27.50 13.72
C VAL A 127 -2.81 -27.13 14.41
N ASN A 128 -2.49 -27.82 15.51
CA ASN A 128 -1.28 -27.58 16.31
C ASN A 128 -1.11 -26.10 16.74
N GLY A 129 -2.20 -25.45 17.17
CA GLY A 129 -2.19 -24.06 17.59
C GLY A 129 -2.01 -23.05 16.45
N LYS A 130 -2.16 -23.46 15.18
CA LYS A 130 -2.12 -22.58 14.01
C LYS A 130 -3.38 -22.75 13.17
N LEU A 131 -3.94 -21.63 12.73
CA LEU A 131 -5.05 -21.61 11.79
C LEU A 131 -4.57 -22.09 10.42
N ARG A 132 -5.25 -23.10 9.88
CA ARG A 132 -4.96 -23.67 8.56
C ARG A 132 -6.21 -23.61 7.69
N PRO A 133 -6.17 -22.92 6.54
CA PRO A 133 -7.28 -22.96 5.60
C PRO A 133 -7.52 -24.40 5.11
N SER A 134 -8.74 -24.85 5.31
CA SER A 134 -9.26 -26.18 4.96
C SER A 134 -9.94 -26.15 3.60
N ARG A 135 -10.84 -25.17 3.40
CA ARG A 135 -11.55 -24.94 2.13
C ARG A 135 -11.86 -23.45 1.93
N MET A 136 -12.32 -23.09 0.74
CA MET A 136 -12.77 -21.73 0.42
C MET A 136 -14.24 -21.77 0.00
N VAL A 137 -15.03 -20.82 0.49
CA VAL A 137 -16.39 -20.56 0.03
C VAL A 137 -16.46 -19.20 -0.66
N VAL A 138 -17.23 -19.10 -1.74
CA VAL A 138 -17.50 -17.81 -2.40
C VAL A 138 -18.89 -17.36 -1.99
N VAL A 139 -18.97 -16.35 -1.13
CA VAL A 139 -20.24 -15.78 -0.70
C VAL A 139 -20.69 -14.72 -1.69
N ARG A 140 -21.98 -14.71 -2.03
CA ARG A 140 -22.63 -13.64 -2.80
C ARG A 140 -23.51 -12.83 -1.85
N PHE A 141 -23.35 -11.52 -1.86
CA PHE A 141 -24.04 -10.62 -0.95
C PHE A 141 -24.43 -9.30 -1.62
N MET A 142 -25.46 -8.64 -1.11
CA MET A 142 -25.88 -7.29 -1.51
C MET A 142 -25.32 -6.22 -0.55
N GLU A 143 -25.47 -4.94 -0.90
CA GLU A 143 -25.00 -3.83 -0.06
C GLU A 143 -25.59 -3.86 1.36
N CYS A 144 -26.88 -4.21 1.50
CA CYS A 144 -27.54 -4.34 2.80
C CYS A 144 -27.03 -5.52 3.65
N GLU A 145 -26.41 -6.51 3.01
CA GLU A 145 -25.85 -7.72 3.66
C GLU A 145 -24.35 -7.56 3.94
N ALA A 146 -23.75 -6.45 3.51
CA ALA A 146 -22.32 -6.17 3.64
C ALA A 146 -21.94 -5.74 5.07
N THR A 147 -22.29 -6.57 6.06
CA THR A 147 -21.94 -6.42 7.49
C THR A 147 -21.28 -7.70 7.96
N VAL A 148 -20.59 -7.68 9.10
CA VAL A 148 -19.96 -8.90 9.65
C VAL A 148 -21.01 -10.00 9.84
N HIS A 149 -22.15 -9.66 10.44
CA HIS A 149 -23.27 -10.56 10.64
C HIS A 149 -23.86 -11.09 9.33
N GLY A 150 -24.03 -10.22 8.32
CA GLY A 150 -24.55 -10.63 7.02
C GLY A 150 -23.61 -11.59 6.30
N ILE A 151 -22.30 -11.35 6.35
CA ILE A 151 -21.31 -12.25 5.76
C ILE A 151 -21.22 -13.57 6.52
N ILE A 152 -21.29 -13.58 7.86
CA ILE A 152 -21.39 -14.81 8.66
C ILE A 152 -22.59 -15.64 8.20
N GLY A 153 -23.77 -15.01 8.06
CA GLY A 153 -24.97 -15.69 7.56
C GLY A 153 -24.75 -16.33 6.19
N LYS A 154 -24.11 -15.61 5.25
CA LYS A 154 -23.76 -16.18 3.93
C LYS A 154 -22.77 -17.33 4.01
N VAL A 155 -21.82 -17.29 4.94
CA VAL A 155 -20.89 -18.40 5.18
C VAL A 155 -21.65 -19.61 5.71
N GLN A 156 -22.50 -19.43 6.72
CA GLN A 156 -23.33 -20.49 7.30
C GLN A 156 -24.24 -21.14 6.24
N ASP A 157 -24.93 -20.33 5.44
CA ASP A 157 -25.74 -20.80 4.31
C ASP A 157 -24.91 -21.63 3.31
N ALA A 158 -23.67 -21.20 3.02
CA ALA A 158 -22.77 -21.92 2.12
C ALA A 158 -22.22 -23.22 2.73
N LEU A 159 -22.09 -23.30 4.06
CA LEU A 159 -21.66 -24.51 4.77
C LEU A 159 -22.80 -25.49 5.01
N GLY A 160 -24.05 -25.04 4.93
CA GLY A 160 -25.23 -25.81 5.33
C GLY A 160 -25.26 -26.11 6.84
N SER A 161 -24.52 -25.31 7.63
CA SER A 161 -24.49 -25.39 9.09
C SER A 161 -24.60 -23.99 9.67
N TYR A 162 -25.40 -23.87 10.74
CA TYR A 162 -25.59 -22.65 11.51
C TYR A 162 -24.79 -22.67 12.82
N ASP A 163 -23.77 -23.52 12.90
CA ASP A 163 -22.82 -23.50 14.02
C ASP A 163 -22.17 -22.11 14.13
N PRO A 164 -21.84 -21.63 15.34
CA PRO A 164 -21.21 -20.33 15.52
C PRO A 164 -19.85 -20.21 14.82
N VAL A 165 -19.71 -19.17 14.01
CA VAL A 165 -18.52 -18.87 13.23
C VAL A 165 -18.03 -17.47 13.53
N ILE A 166 -16.72 -17.32 13.70
CA ILE A 166 -16.02 -16.04 13.87
C ILE A 166 -15.24 -15.73 12.58
N LEU A 167 -15.38 -14.50 12.09
CA LEU A 167 -14.56 -14.00 10.98
C LEU A 167 -13.28 -13.36 11.52
N THR A 168 -12.14 -13.71 10.94
CA THR A 168 -10.84 -13.16 11.31
C THR A 168 -10.04 -12.67 10.10
N ASP A 169 -9.11 -11.76 10.37
CA ASP A 169 -8.11 -11.31 9.39
C ASP A 169 -7.00 -12.37 9.18
N ALA A 170 -6.01 -12.04 8.34
CA ALA A 170 -4.88 -12.91 8.08
C ALA A 170 -3.99 -13.21 9.30
N GLN A 171 -4.08 -12.39 10.35
CA GLN A 171 -3.31 -12.52 11.59
C GLN A 171 -4.10 -13.26 12.69
N GLY A 172 -5.33 -13.69 12.38
CA GLY A 172 -6.24 -14.35 13.32
C GLY A 172 -6.86 -13.39 14.33
N ASN A 173 -6.94 -12.09 14.03
CA ASN A 173 -7.70 -11.15 14.83
C ASN A 173 -9.15 -11.13 14.37
N GLU A 174 -10.09 -11.08 15.31
CA GLU A 174 -11.52 -10.99 15.02
C GLU A 174 -11.87 -9.71 14.26
N ILE A 175 -12.70 -9.86 13.22
CA ILE A 175 -13.27 -8.75 12.47
C ILE A 175 -14.57 -8.36 13.16
N LEU A 176 -14.53 -7.25 13.90
CA LEU A 176 -15.68 -6.73 14.64
C LEU A 176 -16.60 -5.91 13.76
N ASP A 177 -17.91 -5.96 14.02
CA ASP A 177 -18.88 -5.15 13.31
C ASP A 177 -18.77 -3.67 13.75
N SER A 178 -18.32 -2.82 12.82
CA SER A 178 -18.10 -1.39 13.03
C SER A 178 -18.43 -0.63 11.74
N GLU A 179 -18.47 0.70 11.78
CA GLU A 179 -18.64 1.49 10.56
C GLU A 179 -17.56 1.19 9.50
N GLY A 180 -16.32 0.87 9.93
CA GLY A 180 -15.21 0.54 9.02
C GLY A 180 -15.30 -0.83 8.36
N THR A 181 -16.15 -1.72 8.85
CA THR A 181 -16.37 -3.08 8.30
C THR A 181 -17.76 -3.24 7.69
N LYS A 182 -18.50 -2.13 7.53
CA LYS A 182 -19.80 -2.09 6.86
C LYS A 182 -19.64 -1.64 5.41
N GLY A 183 -20.55 -2.11 4.58
CA GLY A 183 -20.63 -1.76 3.17
C GLY A 183 -19.71 -2.60 2.28
N SER A 184 -20.06 -2.70 1.00
CA SER A 184 -19.37 -3.61 0.08
C SER A 184 -17.91 -3.23 -0.18
N ILE A 185 -17.54 -1.97 0.05
CA ILE A 185 -16.17 -1.47 -0.15
C ILE A 185 -15.18 -2.26 0.72
N TYR A 186 -15.48 -2.53 1.98
CA TYR A 186 -14.63 -3.34 2.85
C TYR A 186 -14.54 -4.79 2.35
N TRP A 187 -15.69 -5.40 2.10
CA TRP A 187 -15.79 -6.84 1.81
C TRP A 187 -15.28 -7.25 0.43
N LYS A 188 -15.22 -6.32 -0.53
CA LYS A 188 -14.73 -6.60 -1.90
C LYS A 188 -13.21 -6.58 -2.04
N GLN A 189 -12.47 -6.06 -1.05
CA GLN A 189 -11.01 -5.88 -1.14
C GLN A 189 -10.29 -7.23 -1.22
N ASN A 190 -9.81 -7.62 -2.40
CA ASN A 190 -9.28 -8.96 -2.66
C ASN A 190 -7.92 -9.22 -2.00
N ALA A 191 -7.16 -8.16 -1.68
CA ALA A 191 -5.90 -8.24 -0.94
C ALA A 191 -6.07 -8.78 0.49
N ARG A 192 -7.17 -8.45 1.17
CA ARG A 192 -7.41 -8.91 2.55
C ARG A 192 -7.79 -10.39 2.54
N LYS A 193 -7.10 -11.25 3.30
CA LYS A 193 -7.60 -12.61 3.55
C LYS A 193 -8.56 -12.58 4.73
N VAL A 194 -9.72 -13.20 4.55
CA VAL A 194 -10.72 -13.37 5.60
C VAL A 194 -10.89 -14.85 5.85
N PHE A 195 -10.78 -15.24 7.11
CA PHE A 195 -10.97 -16.60 7.57
C PHE A 195 -12.26 -16.71 8.37
N ALA A 196 -13.02 -17.77 8.15
CA ALA A 196 -14.14 -18.21 8.97
C ALA A 196 -13.68 -19.40 9.81
N ILE A 197 -13.82 -19.30 11.12
CA ILE A 197 -13.33 -20.30 12.09
C ILE A 197 -14.48 -20.62 13.03
N ALA A 198 -14.59 -21.87 13.48
CA ALA A 198 -15.53 -22.24 14.53
C ALA A 198 -15.22 -21.45 15.83
N GLU A 199 -16.25 -21.01 16.55
CA GLU A 199 -16.08 -20.22 17.77
C GLU A 199 -15.23 -20.93 18.84
N HIS A 200 -15.39 -22.25 18.97
CA HIS A 200 -14.56 -23.09 19.83
C HIS A 200 -13.07 -22.98 19.50
N ASP A 201 -12.71 -23.16 18.23
CA ASP A 201 -11.35 -23.11 17.73
C ASP A 201 -10.75 -21.71 17.85
N PHE A 202 -11.56 -20.67 17.65
CA PHE A 202 -11.14 -19.29 17.88
C PHE A 202 -10.78 -19.03 19.35
N THR A 203 -11.59 -19.53 20.28
CA THR A 203 -11.35 -19.38 21.72
C THR A 203 -10.07 -20.11 22.14
N GLU A 204 -9.85 -21.33 21.65
CA GLU A 204 -8.62 -22.09 21.88
C GLU A 204 -7.39 -21.37 21.30
N PHE A 205 -7.50 -20.89 20.06
CA PHE A 205 -6.44 -20.16 19.38
C PHE A 205 -6.05 -18.89 20.17
N GLN A 206 -7.02 -18.10 20.62
CA GLN A 206 -6.76 -16.90 21.43
C GLN A 206 -6.18 -17.24 22.80
N GLY A 207 -6.65 -18.32 23.44
CA GLY A 207 -6.09 -18.83 24.68
C GLY A 207 -4.61 -19.22 24.54
N SER A 208 -4.24 -19.87 23.43
CA SER A 208 -2.85 -20.24 23.13
C SER A 208 -1.96 -19.01 22.87
N LYS A 209 -2.48 -17.98 22.17
CA LYS A 209 -1.79 -16.71 21.91
C LYS A 209 -1.55 -15.95 23.22
N ARG A 210 -2.55 -15.91 24.11
CA ARG A 210 -2.44 -15.30 25.45
C ARG A 210 -1.49 -16.09 26.37
N LYS A 211 -1.52 -17.42 26.37
CA LYS A 211 -0.58 -18.26 27.14
C LYS A 211 0.86 -18.12 26.66
N ARG A 212 1.08 -17.99 25.34
CA ARG A 212 2.40 -17.70 24.78
C ARG A 212 2.89 -16.29 25.13
N SER A 213 1.96 -15.35 25.32
CA SER A 213 2.24 -14.03 25.88
C SER A 213 2.45 -14.06 27.40
N SER A 214 1.83 -14.98 28.15
CA SER A 214 1.98 -15.08 29.61
C SER A 214 3.17 -15.93 30.05
N ILE A 215 3.61 -16.92 29.27
CA ILE A 215 4.90 -17.62 29.48
C ILE A 215 6.09 -16.65 29.33
N ARG A 216 5.89 -15.52 28.64
CA ARG A 216 6.85 -14.40 28.60
C ARG A 216 6.71 -13.40 29.76
N LYS A 217 5.71 -13.56 30.65
CA LYS A 217 5.44 -12.63 31.76
C LYS A 217 6.05 -13.05 33.10
N ASP A 218 6.53 -14.28 33.24
CA ASP A 218 7.33 -14.66 34.42
C ASP A 218 8.79 -14.17 34.32
N ASP A 219 9.11 -13.37 33.30
CA ASP A 219 10.40 -12.70 33.11
C ASP A 219 10.22 -11.17 33.09
N GLU A 220 9.55 -10.64 34.12
CA GLU A 220 9.39 -9.19 34.34
C GLU A 220 10.74 -8.44 34.40
N THR A 221 11.83 -9.12 34.72
CA THR A 221 13.18 -8.57 34.67
C THR A 221 13.71 -8.46 33.25
N SER A 222 13.54 -9.47 32.39
CA SER A 222 14.03 -9.40 31.01
C SER A 222 13.14 -8.54 30.11
N SER A 223 11.82 -8.44 30.36
CA SER A 223 10.96 -7.56 29.55
C SER A 223 11.20 -6.08 29.79
N LEU A 224 11.57 -5.67 31.00
CA LEU A 224 12.00 -4.30 31.29
C LEU A 224 13.42 -4.08 30.76
N GLN A 225 14.31 -5.06 30.91
CA GLN A 225 15.66 -4.99 30.36
C GLN A 225 15.65 -4.85 28.83
N ASP A 226 14.83 -5.61 28.11
CA ASP A 226 14.67 -5.50 26.65
C ASP A 226 14.17 -4.11 26.22
N VAL A 227 13.35 -3.46 27.05
CA VAL A 227 12.89 -2.09 26.82
C VAL A 227 14.01 -1.09 27.09
N TYR A 228 14.79 -1.28 28.15
CA TYR A 228 15.96 -0.47 28.43
C TYR A 228 17.03 -0.63 27.34
N ASP A 229 17.29 -1.83 26.87
CA ASP A 229 18.23 -2.14 25.80
C ASP A 229 17.79 -1.49 24.47
N LYS A 230 16.48 -1.50 24.16
CA LYS A 230 15.94 -0.77 23.00
C LYS A 230 16.00 0.74 23.15
N ILE A 231 15.77 1.26 24.36
CA ILE A 231 15.93 2.69 24.63
C ILE A 231 17.40 3.08 24.46
N GLU A 232 18.32 2.27 24.98
CA GLU A 232 19.76 2.49 24.82
C GLU A 232 20.18 2.38 23.36
N GLU A 233 19.69 1.40 22.61
CA GLU A 233 19.93 1.28 21.17
C GLU A 233 19.46 2.53 20.40
N VAL A 234 18.25 3.03 20.69
CA VAL A 234 17.73 4.26 20.08
C VAL A 234 18.52 5.48 20.52
N VAL A 235 18.96 5.54 21.78
CA VAL A 235 19.82 6.62 22.30
C VAL A 235 21.18 6.59 21.60
N LEU A 236 21.81 5.44 21.43
CA LEU A 236 23.07 5.27 20.70
C LEU A 236 22.90 5.61 19.21
N ALA A 237 21.80 5.18 18.58
CA ALA A 237 21.49 5.53 17.19
C ALA A 237 21.21 7.03 16.99
N SER A 238 20.69 7.70 18.04
CA SER A 238 20.41 9.14 18.01
C SER A 238 21.59 10.01 18.44
N GLN A 239 22.61 9.44 19.07
CA GLN A 239 23.93 10.05 19.30
C GLN A 239 24.66 10.22 17.97
N GLY A 240 24.28 11.27 17.24
CA GLY A 240 24.81 11.58 15.91
C GLY A 240 23.83 12.44 15.13
N LEU A 241 22.52 12.33 15.41
CA LEU A 241 21.49 13.15 14.77
C LEU A 241 21.71 14.65 14.99
N GLN A 242 22.14 15.08 16.18
CA GLN A 242 22.46 16.49 16.45
C GLN A 242 23.63 16.98 15.59
N GLN A 243 24.65 16.14 15.37
CA GLN A 243 25.78 16.45 14.50
C GLN A 243 25.35 16.47 13.03
N VAL A 244 24.47 15.57 12.61
CA VAL A 244 23.86 15.57 11.27
C VAL A 244 23.03 16.83 11.05
N ILE A 245 22.18 17.22 12.00
CA ILE A 245 21.38 18.45 11.93
C ILE A 245 22.29 19.68 11.88
N SER A 246 23.37 19.72 12.68
CA SER A 246 24.37 20.81 12.63
C SER A 246 25.04 20.87 11.25
N THR A 247 25.44 19.72 10.71
CA THR A 247 26.09 19.61 9.39
C THR A 247 25.15 20.07 8.29
N ILE A 248 23.87 19.68 8.33
CA ILE A 248 22.85 20.14 7.37
C ILE A 248 22.64 21.65 7.46
N LYS A 249 22.58 22.21 8.67
CA LYS A 249 22.46 23.67 8.86
C LYS A 249 23.67 24.41 8.29
N GLU A 250 24.88 23.95 8.61
CA GLU A 250 26.12 24.52 8.08
C GLU A 250 26.18 24.44 6.54
N LEU A 251 25.83 23.30 5.94
CA LEU A 251 25.77 23.15 4.48
C LEU A 251 24.69 24.03 3.84
N SER A 252 23.54 24.20 4.50
CA SER A 252 22.46 25.07 4.04
C SER A 252 22.83 26.56 4.13
N GLU A 253 23.58 26.95 5.17
CA GLU A 253 24.13 28.31 5.29
C GLU A 253 25.19 28.56 4.21
N LEU A 254 26.05 27.58 3.92
CA LEU A 254 27.02 27.66 2.83
C LEU A 254 26.34 27.84 1.47
N SER A 255 25.24 27.12 1.23
CA SER A 255 24.45 27.21 0.00
C SER A 255 23.69 28.53 -0.15
N SER A 256 23.27 29.16 0.94
CA SER A 256 22.48 30.40 0.90
C SER A 256 23.35 31.66 0.79
N GLN A 257 24.63 31.59 1.15
CA GLN A 257 25.58 32.71 1.09
C GLN A 257 26.29 32.87 -0.28
N THR A 258 26.01 32.00 -1.28
CA THR A 258 26.75 31.97 -2.55
C THR A 258 26.05 32.75 -3.67
N PRO A 259 26.43 34.02 -3.90
CA PRO A 259 26.55 34.47 -5.29
C PRO A 259 27.96 34.86 -5.72
N ALA A 260 28.95 34.97 -4.81
CA ALA A 260 30.21 35.65 -5.19
C ALA A 260 31.53 35.21 -4.53
N LYS A 261 31.59 34.22 -3.64
CA LYS A 261 32.86 33.80 -3.02
C LYS A 261 33.34 32.43 -3.50
N THR A 262 34.63 32.34 -3.80
CA THR A 262 35.37 31.08 -3.93
C THR A 262 35.30 30.35 -2.59
N LEU A 263 34.90 29.08 -2.60
CA LEU A 263 34.89 28.27 -1.38
C LEU A 263 36.31 28.16 -0.83
N THR A 264 36.44 28.30 0.48
CA THR A 264 37.69 28.04 1.18
C THR A 264 38.00 26.54 1.18
N ALA A 265 39.28 26.16 1.29
CA ALA A 265 39.69 24.75 1.34
C ALA A 265 38.93 23.94 2.41
N VAL A 266 38.63 24.57 3.56
CA VAL A 266 37.86 23.96 4.66
C VAL A 266 36.41 23.67 4.25
N GLN A 267 35.78 24.58 3.51
CA GLN A 267 34.41 24.38 3.01
C GLN A 267 34.36 23.29 1.93
N THR A 268 35.39 23.22 1.09
CA THR A 268 35.52 22.17 0.09
C THR A 268 35.63 20.79 0.73
N GLU A 269 36.49 20.62 1.75
CA GLU A 269 36.63 19.34 2.46
C GLU A 269 35.33 18.92 3.17
N LYS A 270 34.56 19.86 3.74
CA LYS A 270 33.23 19.57 4.31
C LYS A 270 32.26 19.02 3.28
N ILE A 271 32.25 19.56 2.06
CA ILE A 271 31.40 19.07 0.97
C ILE A 271 31.83 17.66 0.55
N LYS A 272 33.14 17.38 0.43
CA LYS A 272 33.64 16.04 0.09
C LYS A 272 33.26 14.99 1.13
N ALA A 273 33.31 15.35 2.42
CA ALA A 273 32.95 14.45 3.52
C ALA A 273 31.43 14.20 3.60
N ALA A 274 30.61 15.17 3.18
CA ALA A 274 29.15 15.09 3.31
C ALA A 274 28.45 14.39 2.14
N PHE A 275 29.04 14.40 0.94
CA PHE A 275 28.38 13.95 -0.28
C PHE A 275 29.17 12.83 -0.96
N THR A 276 28.44 11.84 -1.48
CA THR A 276 28.96 10.76 -2.33
C THR A 276 28.44 10.91 -3.75
N CYS A 277 29.18 10.43 -4.73
CA CYS A 277 28.74 10.41 -6.11
C CYS A 277 27.54 9.46 -6.27
N ILE A 278 26.42 9.96 -6.80
CA ILE A 278 25.22 9.15 -6.97
C ILE A 278 25.41 8.01 -7.98
N VAL A 279 26.36 8.17 -8.92
CA VAL A 279 26.67 7.22 -10.00
C VAL A 279 27.58 6.10 -9.49
N CYS A 280 28.77 6.42 -8.97
CA CYS A 280 29.75 5.42 -8.54
C CYS A 280 29.67 5.04 -7.05
N LYS A 281 28.85 5.74 -6.26
CA LYS A 281 28.74 5.62 -4.79
C LYS A 281 30.04 5.89 -4.02
N GLY A 282 31.08 6.38 -4.71
CA GLY A 282 32.36 6.78 -4.12
C GLY A 282 32.33 8.19 -3.51
N PRO A 283 33.37 8.56 -2.74
CA PRO A 283 33.54 9.91 -2.21
C PRO A 283 33.72 10.94 -3.34
N ILE A 284 33.32 12.19 -3.11
CA ILE A 284 33.59 13.27 -4.05
C ILE A 284 35.06 13.71 -3.91
N ASP A 285 35.88 13.47 -4.93
CA ASP A 285 37.30 13.89 -4.92
C ASP A 285 37.50 15.37 -5.28
N GLN A 286 36.79 15.84 -6.31
CA GLN A 286 36.88 17.22 -6.78
C GLN A 286 35.49 17.75 -7.17
N PRO A 287 34.88 18.62 -6.35
CA PRO A 287 33.60 19.23 -6.68
C PRO A 287 33.74 20.22 -7.84
N VAL A 288 32.86 20.10 -8.84
CA VAL A 288 32.80 20.95 -10.04
C VAL A 288 31.69 21.98 -9.87
N PHE A 289 32.02 23.25 -10.13
CA PHE A 289 31.09 24.38 -9.99
C PHE A 289 30.79 25.04 -11.33
N ALA A 290 29.56 25.52 -11.50
CA ALA A 290 29.13 26.31 -12.64
C ALA A 290 29.93 27.63 -12.72
N THR A 291 30.42 28.01 -13.90
CA THR A 291 31.11 29.30 -14.05
C THR A 291 30.16 30.49 -13.94
N CYS A 292 28.90 30.33 -14.34
CA CYS A 292 27.89 31.40 -14.39
C CYS A 292 27.25 31.73 -13.03
N CYS A 293 26.94 30.72 -12.22
CA CYS A 293 26.23 30.89 -10.95
C CYS A 293 27.00 30.30 -9.75
N ARG A 294 28.17 29.70 -9.99
CA ARG A 294 28.99 29.03 -8.96
C ARG A 294 28.23 27.97 -8.15
N SER A 295 27.16 27.41 -8.71
CA SER A 295 26.44 26.28 -8.12
C SER A 295 27.26 25.00 -8.26
N LEU A 296 27.22 24.13 -7.26
CA LEU A 296 27.81 22.79 -7.33
C LEU A 296 27.04 21.96 -8.36
N ILE A 297 27.72 21.48 -9.40
CA ILE A 297 27.11 20.69 -10.49
C ILE A 297 27.41 19.19 -10.32
N GLY A 298 28.54 18.82 -9.73
CA GLY A 298 28.91 17.42 -9.56
C GLY A 298 30.35 17.22 -9.10
N SER A 299 30.93 16.06 -9.42
CA SER A 299 32.34 15.72 -9.21
C SER A 299 33.05 15.52 -10.56
N SER A 300 34.32 15.87 -10.68
CA SER A 300 35.12 15.46 -11.85
C SER A 300 35.48 13.98 -11.75
N ASP A 301 35.13 13.20 -12.77
CA ASP A 301 35.45 11.79 -12.84
C ASP A 301 36.95 11.57 -12.95
N HIS A 302 37.50 10.72 -12.07
CA HIS A 302 38.67 9.91 -12.41
C HIS A 302 38.18 8.69 -13.19
N HIS A 303 38.11 8.81 -14.52
CA HIS A 303 38.35 7.68 -15.40
C HIS A 303 39.80 7.77 -15.88
N SER A 304 40.66 7.04 -15.18
CA SER A 304 41.95 6.61 -15.71
C SER A 304 41.90 5.10 -15.86
N ALA A 305 41.48 4.68 -17.05
CA ALA A 305 41.99 3.51 -17.76
C ALA A 305 42.09 3.93 -19.24
#